data_AF-A0A0Q7IZA8-F1
#
_entry.id   AF-A0A0Q7IZA8-F1
#
_cell.length_a   1.000
_cell.length_b   1.000
_cell.length_c   1.000
_cell.angle_alpha   90.00
_cell.angle_beta   90.00
_cell.angle_gamma   90.00
#
_symmetry.space_group_name_H-M   'P 1'
#
loop_
_entity.id
_entity.type
_entity.pdbx_description
1 polymer ?
#
loop_
_entity_poly.entity_id
_entity_poly.type
_entity_poly.pdbx_seq_one_letter_code
_entity_poly.pdbx_strand_id
1 'polypeptide(L)' 'MSSNAYYLIFSVILIAAVLFTVIIGHSRANKEGNPEYDNKTKGNWSRLTLFYVFAIALGVLALIIYVVNRTSM' A
#
# COMPACT_ATOMS: atom_id res chain seq x y z
N MET A 1 11.02 21.47 1.61
CA MET A 1 9.65 21.03 1.98
C MET A 1 9.46 21.06 3.49
N SER A 2 8.27 21.41 3.97
CA SER A 2 7.91 21.24 5.39
C SER A 2 7.72 19.75 5.71
N SER A 3 7.87 19.36 6.98
CA SER A 3 7.59 17.98 7.41
C SER A 3 6.17 17.53 7.02
N ASN A 4 5.21 18.46 7.10
CA ASN A 4 3.82 18.26 6.66
C ASN A 4 3.70 17.87 5.18
N ALA A 5 4.57 18.39 4.31
CA ALA A 5 4.54 18.03 2.89
C ALA A 5 4.97 16.57 2.64
N TYR A 6 5.93 16.06 3.42
CA TYR A 6 6.34 14.65 3.32
C TYR A 6 5.21 13.71 3.78
N TYR A 7 4.55 14.03 4.90
CA TYR A 7 3.39 13.28 5.38
C TYR A 7 2.24 13.27 4.36
N LEU A 8 1.95 14.43 3.76
CA LEU A 8 0.91 14.56 2.73
C LEU A 8 1.22 13.68 1.51
N ILE A 9 2.40 13.80 0.93
CA ILE A 9 2.80 13.04 -0.26
C ILE A 9 2.78 11.55 0.03
N PHE A 10 3.35 11.13 1.16
CA PHE A 10 3.36 9.72 1.54
C PHE A 10 1.94 9.15 1.71
N SER A 11 1.05 9.93 2.33
CA SER A 11 -0.36 9.54 2.51
C SER A 11 -1.09 9.42 1.17
N VAL A 12 -0.86 10.35 0.23
CA VAL A 12 -1.44 10.29 -1.12
C VAL A 12 -0.96 9.05 -1.87
N ILE A 13 0.34 8.74 -1.80
CA ILE A 13 0.91 7.54 -2.40
C ILE A 13 0.29 6.27 -1.81
N LEU A 14 0.16 6.18 -0.47
CA LEU A 14 -0.45 5.04 0.19
C LEU A 14 -1.92 4.84 -0.21
N ILE A 15 -2.70 5.91 -0.22
CA ILE A 15 -4.11 5.86 -0.63
C ILE A 15 -4.21 5.39 -2.08
N ALA A 16 -3.41 5.98 -2.98
CA ALA A 16 -3.38 5.58 -4.38
C ALA A 16 -2.99 4.11 -4.55
N ALA A 17 -1.97 3.63 -3.84
CA ALA A 17 -1.54 2.24 -3.91
C ALA A 17 -2.65 1.26 -3.51
N VAL A 18 -3.37 1.55 -2.41
CA VAL A 18 -4.50 0.73 -1.97
C VAL A 18 -5.63 0.75 -2.99
N LEU A 19 -6.01 1.94 -3.49
CA LEU A 19 -7.06 2.10 -4.48
C LEU A 19 -6.77 1.31 -5.76
N PHE A 20 -5.57 1.48 -6.34
CA PHE A 20 -5.19 0.76 -7.55
C PHE A 20 -5.14 -0.74 -7.35
N THR A 21 -4.72 -1.21 -6.18
CA THR A 21 -4.68 -2.64 -5.87
C THR A 21 -6.07 -3.26 -5.84
N VAL A 22 -7.04 -2.57 -5.22
CA VAL A 22 -8.43 -3.02 -5.21
C VAL A 22 -9.02 -2.99 -6.63
N ILE A 23 -8.78 -1.91 -7.38
CA ILE A 23 -9.27 -1.76 -8.77
C ILE A 23 -8.72 -2.90 -9.66
N ILE A 24 -7.41 -3.16 -9.60
CA ILE A 24 -6.77 -4.20 -10.39
C ILE A 24 -7.27 -5.59 -9.95
N GLY A 25 -7.36 -5.84 -8.64
CA GLY A 25 -7.84 -7.11 -8.08
C GLY A 25 -9.26 -7.47 -8.51
N HIS A 26 -10.11 -6.47 -8.76
CA HIS A 26 -11.49 -6.66 -9.26
C HIS A 26 -11.66 -6.44 -10.77
N SER A 27 -10.60 -6.08 -11.50
CA SER A 27 -10.67 -5.80 -12.92
C SER A 27 -11.08 -7.03 -13.74
N ARG A 28 -11.78 -6.81 -14.87
CA ARG A 28 -12.18 -7.89 -15.79
C ARG A 28 -10.97 -8.67 -16.32
N ALA A 29 -9.87 -7.97 -16.62
CA ALA A 29 -8.62 -8.59 -17.04
C ALA A 29 -8.07 -9.58 -16.00
N ASN A 30 -8.15 -9.26 -14.70
CA ASN A 30 -7.72 -10.16 -13.64
C ASN A 30 -8.64 -11.40 -13.52
N LYS A 31 -9.95 -11.24 -13.74
CA LYS A 31 -10.92 -12.34 -13.73
C LYS A 31 -10.80 -13.25 -14.96
N GLU A 32 -10.57 -12.69 -16.14
CA GLU A 32 -10.39 -13.44 -17.38
C GLU A 32 -9.09 -14.25 -17.37
N GLY A 33 -8.00 -13.68 -16.84
CA GLY A 33 -6.72 -14.36 -16.70
C GLY A 33 -6.71 -15.44 -15.61
N ASN A 34 -7.60 -15.35 -14.62
CA ASN A 34 -7.76 -16.36 -13.57
C ASN A 34 -9.23 -16.48 -13.14
N PRO A 35 -10.04 -17.31 -13.82
CA PRO A 35 -11.46 -17.47 -13.50
C PRO A 35 -11.71 -18.04 -12.10
N GLU A 36 -10.75 -18.79 -11.54
CA GLU A 36 -10.80 -19.29 -10.16
C GLU A 36 -10.35 -18.27 -9.11
N TYR A 37 -9.94 -17.05 -9.52
CA TYR A 37 -9.46 -16.02 -8.60
C TYR A 37 -10.50 -15.70 -7.52
N ASP A 38 -11.77 -15.62 -7.93
CA ASP A 38 -12.89 -15.37 -7.03
C ASP A 38 -13.15 -16.56 -6.07
N ASN A 39 -12.81 -17.80 -6.47
CA ASN A 39 -12.94 -19.00 -5.63
C ASN A 39 -11.81 -19.14 -4.59
N LYS A 40 -10.63 -18.57 -4.87
CA LYS A 40 -9.45 -18.56 -3.95
C LYS A 40 -9.25 -17.20 -3.25
N THR A 41 -10.25 -16.32 -3.31
CA THR A 41 -10.21 -14.96 -2.75
C THR A 41 -9.68 -14.94 -1.32
N LYS A 42 -10.17 -15.79 -0.41
CA LYS A 42 -9.74 -15.75 1.00
C LYS A 42 -8.22 -15.94 1.20
N GLY A 43 -7.59 -16.87 0.48
CA GLY A 43 -6.16 -17.13 0.61
C GLY A 43 -5.30 -16.04 -0.03
N ASN A 44 -5.70 -15.57 -1.21
CA ASN A 44 -4.97 -14.52 -1.93
C ASN A 44 -5.05 -13.18 -1.19
N TRP A 45 -6.24 -12.81 -0.73
CA TRP A 45 -6.45 -11.57 0.03
C TRP A 45 -5.74 -11.60 1.38
N SER A 46 -5.74 -12.73 2.09
CA SER A 46 -5.03 -12.84 3.39
C SER A 46 -3.52 -12.61 3.24
N ARG A 47 -2.87 -13.25 2.25
CA ARG A 47 -1.43 -13.03 1.99
C ARG A 47 -1.15 -11.60 1.55
N LEU A 48 -1.99 -11.08 0.65
CA LEU A 48 -1.85 -9.71 0.15
C LEU A 48 -1.98 -8.70 1.31
N THR A 49 -2.99 -8.83 2.16
CA THR A 49 -3.14 -7.99 3.36
C THR A 49 -1.92 -8.07 4.26
N LEU A 50 -1.34 -9.26 4.45
CA LEU A 50 -0.13 -9.43 5.27
C LEU A 50 1.06 -8.62 4.69
N PHE A 51 1.31 -8.74 3.39
CA PHE A 51 2.35 -7.95 2.72
C PHE A 51 2.11 -6.45 2.85
N TYR A 52 0.86 -6.01 2.71
CA TYR A 52 0.48 -4.60 2.86
C TYR A 52 0.73 -4.09 4.28
N VAL A 53 0.37 -4.85 5.31
CA VAL A 53 0.62 -4.48 6.72
C VAL A 53 2.12 -4.28 6.96
N PHE A 54 2.96 -5.23 6.53
CA PHE A 54 4.40 -5.11 6.69
C PHE A 54 5.00 -3.94 5.89
N ALA A 55 4.60 -3.78 4.63
CA ALA A 55 5.08 -2.69 3.78
C ALA A 55 4.70 -1.31 4.33
N ILE A 56 3.46 -1.15 4.80
CA ILE A 56 2.98 0.09 5.41
C ILE A 56 3.74 0.36 6.71
N ALA A 57 3.90 -0.64 7.59
CA ALA A 57 4.61 -0.47 8.84
C ALA A 57 6.07 -0.04 8.63
N LEU A 58 6.79 -0.71 7.72
CA LEU A 58 8.17 -0.37 7.39
C LEU A 58 8.28 0.99 6.70
N GLY A 59 7.35 1.33 5.81
CA GLY A 59 7.31 2.62 5.13
C GLY A 59 7.06 3.78 6.11
N VAL A 60 6.12 3.62 7.05
CA VAL A 60 5.84 4.60 8.10
C VAL A 60 7.06 4.76 9.01
N LEU A 61 7.70 3.67 9.42
CA LEU A 61 8.92 3.72 10.23
C LEU A 61 10.04 4.48 9.50
N ALA A 62 10.27 4.19 8.22
CA ALA A 62 11.26 4.88 7.41
C ALA A 62 10.96 6.38 7.28
N LEU A 63 9.69 6.74 7.09
CA LEU A 63 9.25 8.15 7.03
C LEU A 63 9.52 8.87 8.35
N ILE A 64 9.18 8.25 9.49
CA ILE A 64 9.43 8.83 10.82
C ILE A 64 10.92 9.06 11.01
N ILE A 65 11.76 8.06 10.76
CA ILE A 65 13.22 8.17 10.90
C ILE A 65 13.76 9.30 10.02
N TYR A 66 13.30 9.39 8.76
CA TYR A 66 13.72 10.43 7.84
C TYR A 66 13.32 11.83 8.34
N VAL A 67 12.06 12.03 8.73
CA VAL A 67 11.57 13.34 9.16
C VAL A 67 12.23 13.77 10.47
N VAL A 68 12.36 12.87 11.45
CA VAL A 68 12.99 13.17 12.74
C VAL A 68 14.46 13.56 12.55
N ASN A 69 15.24 12.73 11.85
CA ASN A 69 16.66 13.02 11.62
C ASN A 69 16.87 14.35 10.89
N ARG A 70 16.00 14.66 9.93
CA ARG A 70 16.05 15.91 9.17
C ARG A 70 15.62 17.14 9.99
N THR A 71 14.78 16.97 11.02
CA THR A 71 14.37 18.06 11.92
C THR A 71 15.39 18.30 13.05
N SER A 72 16.18 17.29 13.41
CA SER A 72 17.25 17.39 14.42
C SER A 72 18.57 17.96 13.90
N MET A 73 18.71 18.18 12.59
CA MET A 73 19.86 18.84 11.93
C MET A 73 19.52 20.29 11.60
#